data_AF-A0A8S9XJH3-F1
#
_entry.id   AF-A0A8S9XJH3-F1
#
_cell.length_a   1.000
_cell.length_b   1.000
_cell.length_c   1.000
_cell.angle_alpha   90.00
_cell.angle_beta   90.00
_cell.angle_gamma   90.00
#
_symmetry.space_group_name_H-M   'P 1'
#
loop_
_entity.id
_entity.type
_entity.pdbx_description
1 polymer ?
#
loop_
_entity_poly.entity_id
_entity_poly.type
_entity_poly.pdbx_seq_one_letter_code
_entity_poly.pdbx_strand_id
1 'polypeptide(L)'
;MRGMYLYWVRRMLISAFLAVALSRIGVSGEETNETTKVRHRHGKRHKAFPPTEEGAAAKAAWPVKREAVIEGDLVLGGLMMVHEREETNICGPVMPQGGIQAVETMLYTLDIINSRLKHFKIGAHILDDCDRDTYGLEMAVDFIKGKLIDFQHNF
;
A
#
# COMPACT_ATOMS: atom_id res chain seq x y z
N MET A 1 -7.39 -24.71 -17.30
CA MET A 1 -7.08 -24.08 -15.99
C MET A 1 -6.99 -22.55 -16.02
N ARG A 2 -6.54 -21.88 -17.10
CA ARG A 2 -6.50 -20.40 -17.20
C ARG A 2 -7.86 -19.68 -17.19
N GLY A 3 -8.94 -20.34 -17.66
CA GLY A 3 -10.29 -19.76 -17.70
C GLY A 3 -10.97 -19.63 -16.33
N MET A 4 -10.69 -20.54 -15.39
CA MET A 4 -11.23 -20.44 -14.02
C MET A 4 -10.59 -19.27 -13.27
N TYR A 5 -9.28 -19.05 -13.41
CA TYR A 5 -8.61 -17.94 -12.75
C TYR A 5 -9.18 -16.58 -13.16
N LEU A 6 -9.38 -16.35 -14.47
CA LEU A 6 -9.97 -15.10 -14.96
C LEU A 6 -11.43 -14.92 -14.52
N TYR A 7 -12.17 -16.02 -14.37
CA TYR A 7 -13.54 -16.01 -13.84
C TYR A 7 -13.59 -15.68 -12.35
N TRP A 8 -12.66 -16.23 -11.55
CA TRP A 8 -12.51 -15.92 -10.14
C TRP A 8 -12.08 -14.47 -9.92
N VAL A 9 -11.10 -13.96 -10.68
CA VAL A 9 -10.66 -12.56 -10.62
C VAL A 9 -11.78 -11.60 -11.01
N ARG A 10 -12.53 -11.88 -12.09
CA ARG A 10 -13.70 -11.07 -12.48
C ARG A 10 -14.80 -11.08 -11.42
N ARG A 11 -15.11 -12.21 -10.80
CA ARG A 11 -16.11 -12.27 -9.71
C ARG A 11 -15.65 -11.54 -8.46
N MET A 12 -14.36 -11.60 -8.13
CA MET A 12 -13.81 -10.89 -6.98
C MET A 12 -13.87 -9.37 -7.18
N LEU A 13 -13.52 -8.89 -8.39
CA LEU A 13 -13.63 -7.47 -8.74
C LEU A 13 -15.10 -7.00 -8.75
N ILE A 14 -16.02 -7.75 -9.35
CA ILE A 14 -17.45 -7.40 -9.34
C ILE A 14 -18.00 -7.34 -7.91
N SER A 15 -17.60 -8.27 -7.04
CA SER A 15 -18.00 -8.26 -5.62
C SER A 15 -17.44 -7.06 -4.86
N ALA A 16 -16.18 -6.67 -5.12
CA ALA A 16 -15.56 -5.50 -4.50
C ALA A 16 -16.25 -4.20 -4.96
N PHE A 17 -16.52 -4.07 -6.26
CA PHE A 17 -17.26 -2.92 -6.81
C PHE A 17 -18.69 -2.84 -6.25
N LEU A 18 -19.39 -3.97 -6.13
CA LEU A 18 -20.75 -3.99 -5.57
C LEU A 18 -20.74 -3.61 -4.08
N ALA A 19 -19.76 -4.07 -3.30
CA ALA A 19 -19.63 -3.72 -1.88
C ALA A 19 -19.33 -2.22 -1.67
N VAL A 20 -18.47 -1.63 -2.51
CA VAL A 20 -18.17 -0.19 -2.47
C VAL A 20 -19.38 0.64 -2.91
N ALA A 21 -20.11 0.21 -3.94
CA ALA A 21 -21.31 0.88 -4.41
C ALA A 21 -22.45 0.80 -3.39
N LEU A 22 -22.66 -0.36 -2.76
CA LEU A 22 -23.69 -0.54 -1.72
C LEU A 22 -23.37 0.26 -0.45
N SER A 23 -22.09 0.48 -0.13
CA SER A 23 -21.69 1.35 0.99
C SER A 23 -21.98 2.84 0.75
N ARG A 24 -22.28 3.25 -0.51
CA ARG A 24 -22.66 4.63 -0.86
C ARG A 24 -24.17 4.84 -0.98
N ILE A 25 -24.97 3.77 -1.00
CA ILE A 25 -26.43 3.85 -0.98
C ILE A 25 -26.87 3.82 0.50
N GLY A 26 -26.41 4.82 1.27
CA GLY A 26 -26.98 5.14 2.56
C GLY A 26 -28.27 5.91 2.34
N VAL A 27 -29.42 5.27 2.54
CA VAL A 27 -30.73 5.92 2.58
C VAL A 27 -30.85 6.66 3.91
N SER A 28 -30.82 8.00 3.85
CA SER A 28 -31.50 8.87 4.82
C SER A 28 -31.69 10.23 4.16
N GLY A 29 -32.95 10.57 3.89
CA GLY A 29 -33.34 11.89 3.41
C GLY A 29 -33.69 12.80 4.57
N GLU A 30 -33.20 14.04 4.54
CA GLU A 30 -33.89 15.22 5.07
C GLU A 30 -33.40 16.45 4.28
N GLU A 31 -34.35 17.16 3.69
CA GLU A 31 -34.17 18.32 2.81
C GLU A 31 -34.12 19.58 3.68
N THR A 32 -32.96 20.25 3.72
CA THR A 32 -32.88 21.65 4.21
C THR A 32 -32.16 22.51 3.17
N ASN A 33 -32.92 23.48 2.69
CA ASN A 33 -32.60 24.48 1.70
C ASN A 33 -32.03 25.72 2.40
N GLU A 34 -30.72 25.91 2.36
CA GLU A 34 -30.12 27.21 2.69
C GLU A 34 -29.05 27.59 1.67
N THR A 35 -29.39 28.55 0.83
CA THR A 35 -28.54 29.13 -0.20
C THR A 35 -27.52 30.08 0.46
N THR A 36 -26.44 29.55 1.02
CA THR A 36 -25.29 30.36 1.42
C THR A 36 -24.25 30.41 0.31
N LYS A 37 -24.28 31.55 -0.39
CA LYS A 37 -23.33 32.08 -1.37
C LYS A 37 -21.85 31.78 -1.03
N VAL A 38 -21.30 30.71 -1.61
CA VAL A 38 -19.86 30.44 -1.57
C VAL A 38 -19.15 31.28 -2.63
N ARG A 39 -18.37 32.23 -2.14
CA ARG A 39 -17.51 33.15 -2.89
C ARG A 39 -16.49 32.34 -3.71
N HIS A 40 -16.60 32.37 -5.05
CA HIS A 40 -15.58 31.79 -5.92
C HIS A 40 -14.22 32.44 -5.68
N ARG A 41 -13.29 31.68 -5.07
CA ARG A 41 -11.87 32.04 -5.01
C ARG A 41 -11.14 31.25 -6.09
N HIS A 42 -10.96 31.89 -7.24
CA HIS A 42 -9.98 31.50 -8.23
C HIS A 42 -8.58 31.64 -7.62
N GLY A 43 -7.78 30.57 -7.62
CA GLY A 43 -6.33 30.64 -7.39
C GLY A 43 -5.79 29.77 -6.26
N LYS A 44 -5.26 28.58 -6.62
CA LYS A 44 -3.83 28.23 -6.58
C LYS A 44 -3.67 26.83 -7.18
N ARG A 45 -3.27 26.82 -8.44
CA ARG A 45 -2.78 25.64 -9.16
C ARG A 45 -1.64 25.04 -8.34
N HIS A 46 -1.82 23.83 -7.82
CA HIS A 46 -0.72 23.05 -7.25
C HIS A 46 0.37 22.99 -8.33
N LYS A 47 1.58 23.43 -7.96
CA LYS A 47 2.70 23.50 -8.91
C LYS A 47 2.95 22.08 -9.43
N ALA A 48 2.86 21.92 -10.75
CA ALA A 48 3.41 20.77 -11.43
C ALA A 48 4.91 20.69 -11.08
N PHE A 49 5.35 19.49 -10.71
CA PHE A 49 6.76 19.17 -10.55
C PHE A 49 7.48 19.49 -11.88
N PRO A 50 8.58 20.26 -11.87
CA PRO A 50 9.22 20.68 -13.12
C PRO A 50 9.84 19.48 -13.83
N PRO A 51 9.83 19.45 -15.18
CA PRO A 51 10.63 18.49 -15.92
C PRO A 51 12.07 19.00 -15.92
N THR A 52 12.96 18.33 -15.19
CA THR A 52 14.39 18.54 -15.39
C THR A 52 14.85 17.72 -16.58
N GLU A 53 15.31 18.42 -17.60
CA GLU A 53 15.87 17.89 -18.84
C GLU A 53 17.11 17.02 -18.61
N GLU A 54 17.28 16.10 -19.55
CA GLU A 54 18.28 15.04 -19.65
C GLU A 54 19.73 15.58 -19.65
N GLY A 55 20.65 14.91 -18.93
CA GLY A 55 22.05 15.34 -19.01
C GLY A 55 23.06 14.80 -18.00
N ALA A 56 22.83 13.65 -17.36
CA ALA A 56 23.90 12.78 -16.88
C ALA A 56 23.25 11.49 -16.39
N ALA A 57 23.59 10.37 -17.03
CA ALA A 57 23.38 9.05 -16.45
C ALA A 57 24.21 8.92 -15.17
N ALA A 58 23.75 9.54 -14.09
CA ALA A 58 24.10 9.11 -12.76
C ALA A 58 23.56 7.68 -12.68
N LYS A 59 24.47 6.70 -12.77
CA LYS A 59 24.16 5.30 -12.45
C LYS A 59 23.28 5.33 -11.21
N ALA A 60 22.01 4.98 -11.35
CA ALA A 60 21.10 4.88 -10.24
C ALA A 60 21.75 3.87 -9.29
N ALA A 61 22.33 4.37 -8.20
CA ALA A 61 22.83 3.53 -7.13
C ALA A 61 21.61 2.93 -6.44
N TRP A 62 20.98 1.95 -7.08
CA TRP A 62 20.22 0.94 -6.39
C TRP A 62 21.22 0.26 -5.44
N PRO A 63 21.04 0.41 -4.11
CA PRO A 63 19.92 -0.22 -3.41
C PRO A 63 19.38 0.64 -2.25
N VAL A 64 18.19 1.22 -2.40
CA VAL A 64 17.44 1.70 -1.23
C VAL A 64 16.32 0.72 -0.99
N LYS A 65 16.51 -0.17 -0.01
CA LYS A 65 15.42 -0.98 0.55
C LYS A 65 14.28 -0.02 0.94
N ARG A 66 13.12 -0.18 0.32
CA ARG A 66 11.91 0.56 0.68
C ARG A 66 10.99 -0.35 1.46
N GLU A 67 10.44 0.18 2.54
CA GLU A 67 9.52 -0.53 3.41
C GLU A 67 8.38 0.41 3.81
N ALA A 68 7.20 -0.16 4.03
CA ALA A 68 6.08 0.56 4.63
C ALA A 68 5.93 0.09 6.07
N VAL A 69 6.15 1.02 7.01
CA VAL A 69 6.11 0.75 8.44
C VAL A 69 4.97 1.55 9.06
N ILE A 70 4.11 0.86 9.80
CA ILE A 70 3.08 1.44 10.65
C ILE A 70 3.32 0.92 12.05
N GLU A 71 3.53 1.84 12.99
CA GLU A 71 3.68 1.50 14.39
C GLU A 71 2.36 1.04 15.03
N GLY A 72 2.48 0.05 15.91
CA GLY A 72 1.40 -0.47 16.74
C GLY A 72 1.94 -1.43 17.79
N ASP A 73 1.10 -1.78 18.76
CA ASP A 73 1.44 -2.68 19.87
C ASP A 73 1.69 -4.11 19.36
N LEU A 74 0.95 -4.50 18.31
CA LEU A 74 1.15 -5.72 17.55
C LEU A 74 1.46 -5.36 16.09
N VAL A 75 2.60 -5.79 15.57
CA VAL A 75 3.01 -5.50 14.19
C VAL A 75 2.83 -6.74 13.31
N LEU A 76 2.08 -6.60 12.21
CA LEU A 76 1.95 -7.65 11.19
C LEU A 76 3.02 -7.49 10.11
N GLY A 77 3.84 -8.52 9.91
CA GLY A 77 4.74 -8.60 8.75
C GLY A 77 3.98 -8.91 7.46
N GLY A 78 4.37 -8.27 6.35
CA GLY A 78 3.82 -8.57 5.02
C GLY A 78 4.90 -8.58 3.95
N LEU A 79 4.98 -9.65 3.16
CA LEU A 79 5.72 -9.67 1.90
C LEU A 79 4.73 -9.46 0.77
N MET A 80 4.99 -8.45 -0.05
CA MET A 80 4.14 -8.07 -1.17
C MET A 80 4.99 -7.95 -2.42
N MET A 81 4.46 -8.42 -3.54
CA MET A 81 5.14 -8.34 -4.83
C MET A 81 4.89 -6.96 -5.44
N VAL A 82 5.52 -5.91 -4.90
CA VAL A 82 5.28 -4.53 -5.35
C VAL A 82 5.88 -4.28 -6.72
N HIS A 83 7.03 -4.87 -6.99
CA HIS A 83 7.68 -4.83 -8.30
C HIS A 83 7.69 -6.21 -8.98
N GLU A 84 7.75 -6.19 -10.31
CA GLU A 84 7.97 -7.37 -11.13
C GLU A 84 9.38 -7.91 -10.96
N ARG A 85 9.58 -9.16 -11.40
CA ARG A 85 10.90 -9.75 -11.53
C ARG A 85 11.66 -9.10 -12.71
N GLU A 86 12.91 -8.70 -12.47
CA GLU A 86 13.88 -8.32 -13.51
C GLU A 86 15.17 -9.13 -13.35
N GLU A 87 16.00 -9.30 -14.38
CA GLU A 87 17.25 -10.10 -14.31
C GLU A 87 18.48 -9.24 -13.98
N THR A 88 18.52 -8.02 -14.49
CA THR A 88 19.66 -7.09 -14.39
C THR A 88 19.67 -6.34 -13.07
N ASN A 89 18.49 -5.99 -12.56
CA ASN A 89 18.31 -5.28 -11.29
C ASN A 89 17.74 -6.23 -10.22
N ILE A 90 17.69 -5.74 -8.98
CA ILE A 90 17.06 -6.46 -7.86
C ILE A 90 15.56 -6.61 -8.12
N CYS A 91 14.92 -5.55 -8.61
CA CYS A 91 13.48 -5.44 -8.85
C CYS A 91 13.24 -4.77 -10.20
N GLY A 92 12.15 -5.17 -10.87
CA GLY A 92 11.68 -4.59 -12.13
C GLY A 92 10.67 -3.45 -11.94
N PRO A 93 9.81 -3.19 -12.94
CA PRO A 93 8.75 -2.18 -12.85
C PRO A 93 7.73 -2.45 -11.74
N VAL A 94 7.06 -1.40 -11.25
CA VAL A 94 5.98 -1.54 -10.25
C VAL A 94 4.77 -2.26 -10.85
N MET A 95 4.20 -3.21 -10.11
CA MET A 95 2.94 -3.90 -10.42
C MET A 95 1.73 -3.18 -9.78
N PRO A 96 0.93 -2.41 -10.54
CA PRO A 96 -0.12 -1.59 -9.94
C PRO A 96 -1.31 -2.43 -9.43
N GLN A 97 -1.69 -3.46 -10.19
CA GLN A 97 -2.90 -4.27 -9.91
C GLN A 97 -2.62 -5.48 -9.01
N GLY A 98 -1.36 -5.91 -8.91
CA GLY A 98 -0.96 -7.03 -8.04
C GLY A 98 -0.36 -6.52 -6.75
N GLY A 99 0.78 -5.82 -6.87
CA GLY A 99 1.57 -5.35 -5.74
C GLY A 99 0.94 -4.21 -4.97
N ILE A 100 0.76 -3.06 -5.62
CA ILE A 100 0.27 -1.85 -4.96
C ILE A 100 -1.14 -2.06 -4.39
N GLN A 101 -2.02 -2.71 -5.16
CA GLN A 101 -3.37 -3.03 -4.68
C GLN A 101 -3.36 -3.95 -3.45
N ALA A 102 -2.44 -4.92 -3.37
CA ALA A 102 -2.31 -5.78 -2.19
C ALA A 102 -1.83 -4.99 -0.96
N VAL A 103 -0.84 -4.12 -1.14
CA VAL A 103 -0.36 -3.22 -0.07
C VAL A 103 -1.49 -2.32 0.42
N GLU A 104 -2.19 -1.64 -0.49
CA GLU A 104 -3.32 -0.76 -0.16
C GLU A 104 -4.43 -1.52 0.56
N THR A 105 -4.74 -2.74 0.13
CA THR A 105 -5.75 -3.59 0.78
C THR A 105 -5.36 -3.94 2.21
N MET A 106 -4.09 -4.26 2.46
CA MET A 106 -3.60 -4.53 3.81
C MET A 106 -3.72 -3.29 4.70
N LEU A 107 -3.29 -2.13 4.20
CA LEU A 107 -3.34 -0.86 4.94
C LEU A 107 -4.78 -0.43 5.23
N TYR A 108 -5.67 -0.50 4.24
CA TYR A 108 -7.09 -0.21 4.41
C TYR A 108 -7.75 -1.15 5.44
N THR A 109 -7.38 -2.43 5.42
CA THR A 109 -7.90 -3.40 6.40
C THR A 109 -7.44 -3.05 7.82
N LEU A 110 -6.19 -2.63 7.98
CA LEU A 110 -5.66 -2.18 9.28
C LEU A 110 -6.38 -0.94 9.79
N ASP A 111 -6.67 0.04 8.93
CA ASP A 111 -7.43 1.23 9.31
C ASP A 111 -8.82 0.86 9.84
N ILE A 112 -9.52 -0.04 9.15
CA ILE A 112 -10.83 -0.53 9.59
C ILE A 112 -10.72 -1.25 10.94
N ILE A 113 -9.77 -2.16 11.09
CA ILE A 113 -9.60 -2.94 12.32
C ILE A 113 -9.25 -2.00 13.49
N ASN A 114 -8.28 -1.11 13.30
CA ASN A 114 -7.85 -0.16 14.31
C ASN A 114 -8.96 0.83 14.70
N SER A 115 -9.89 1.17 13.81
CA SER A 115 -11.06 1.99 14.17
C SER A 115 -12.04 1.29 15.13
N ARG A 116 -11.99 -0.05 15.19
CA ARG A 116 -12.89 -0.88 16.00
C ARG A 116 -12.24 -1.42 17.28
N LEU A 117 -10.91 -1.49 17.30
CA LEU A 117 -10.14 -1.88 18.48
C LEU A 117 -9.98 -0.69 19.44
N LYS A 118 -10.12 -0.94 20.74
CA LYS A 118 -9.99 0.09 21.79
C LYS A 118 -8.77 -0.08 22.69
N HIS A 119 -8.20 -1.29 22.73
CA HIS A 119 -7.19 -1.67 23.72
C HIS A 119 -5.76 -1.72 23.17
N PHE A 120 -5.61 -2.00 21.87
CA PHE A 120 -4.32 -2.05 21.21
C PHE A 120 -4.46 -1.64 19.75
N LYS A 121 -3.38 -1.14 19.18
CA LYS A 121 -3.26 -0.78 17.77
C LYS A 121 -2.45 -1.84 17.05
N ILE A 122 -2.95 -2.27 15.90
CA ILE A 122 -2.23 -3.16 14.99
C ILE A 122 -1.42 -2.31 14.01
N GLY A 123 -0.11 -2.48 14.04
CA GLY A 123 0.83 -1.92 13.08
C GLY A 123 1.12 -2.91 11.94
N ALA A 124 2.02 -2.51 11.05
CA ALA A 124 2.48 -3.35 9.96
C ALA A 124 3.93 -3.05 9.59
N HIS A 125 4.62 -4.07 9.11
CA HIS A 125 5.93 -3.94 8.47
C HIS A 125 5.88 -4.67 7.14
N ILE A 126 5.77 -3.91 6.06
CA ILE A 126 5.56 -4.44 4.71
C ILE A 126 6.85 -4.26 3.90
N LEU A 127 7.30 -5.38 3.33
CA LEU A 127 8.51 -5.50 2.53
C LEU A 127 8.17 -6.00 1.13
N ASP A 128 8.98 -5.59 0.16
CA ASP A 128 8.84 -6.02 -1.23
C ASP A 128 9.76 -7.19 -1.53
N ASP A 129 9.22 -8.28 -2.09
CA ASP A 129 9.98 -9.47 -2.47
C ASP A 129 10.38 -9.52 -3.95
N CYS A 130 9.90 -8.54 -4.75
CA CYS A 130 10.21 -8.37 -6.17
C CYS A 130 10.03 -9.64 -7.02
N ASP A 131 9.05 -10.49 -6.67
CA ASP A 131 8.77 -11.77 -7.34
C ASP A 131 10.03 -12.65 -7.50
N ARG A 132 10.86 -12.66 -6.44
CA ARG A 132 12.11 -13.41 -6.40
C ARG A 132 12.31 -14.06 -5.04
N ASP A 133 12.12 -15.37 -4.98
CA ASP A 133 12.21 -16.18 -3.74
C ASP A 133 13.45 -15.92 -2.89
N THR A 134 14.64 -15.86 -3.50
CA THR A 134 15.90 -15.65 -2.76
C THR A 134 15.95 -14.28 -2.10
N TYR A 135 15.46 -13.25 -2.81
CA TYR A 135 15.38 -11.90 -2.27
C TYR A 135 14.26 -11.81 -1.23
N GLY A 136 13.09 -12.39 -1.50
CA GLY A 136 12.00 -12.52 -0.54
C GLY A 136 12.43 -13.20 0.76
N LEU A 137 13.30 -14.22 0.70
CA LEU A 137 13.87 -14.86 1.88
C LEU A 137 14.80 -13.91 2.64
N GLU A 138 15.66 -13.16 1.96
CA GLU A 138 16.50 -12.13 2.60
C GLU A 138 15.66 -11.08 3.32
N MET A 139 14.54 -10.66 2.72
CA MET A 139 13.58 -9.73 3.32
C MET A 139 12.81 -10.36 4.49
N ALA A 140 12.39 -11.63 4.37
CA ALA A 140 11.71 -12.35 5.43
C ALA A 140 12.59 -12.50 6.69
N VAL A 141 13.90 -12.62 6.50
CA VAL A 141 14.86 -12.66 7.61
C VAL A 141 14.80 -11.38 8.45
N ASP A 142 14.43 -10.23 7.88
CA ASP A 142 14.31 -9.00 8.67
C ASP A 142 13.15 -9.05 9.68
N PHE A 143 12.08 -9.80 9.40
CA PHE A 143 10.99 -10.00 10.36
C PHE A 143 11.40 -10.81 11.59
N ILE A 144 12.34 -11.75 11.43
CA ILE A 144 12.83 -12.58 12.55
C ILE A 144 14.02 -11.94 13.27
N LYS A 145 14.80 -11.10 12.58
CA LYS A 145 15.87 -10.30 13.20
C LYS A 145 15.30 -9.24 14.15
N GLY A 146 14.07 -8.78 13.90
CA GLY A 146 13.34 -7.79 14.70
C GLY A 146 12.98 -8.24 16.11
N LYS A 147 13.99 -8.26 17.00
CA LYS A 147 13.99 -8.04 18.47
C LYS A 147 15.22 -8.60 19.18
N LEU A 148 16.11 -9.34 18.50
CA LEU A 148 17.36 -9.82 19.13
C LEU A 148 18.34 -8.69 19.47
N ILE A 149 18.30 -7.58 18.72
CA ILE A 149 19.20 -6.43 18.89
C ILE A 149 18.65 -5.32 19.80
N ASP A 150 17.36 -5.34 20.15
CA ASP A 150 16.76 -4.38 21.09
C ASP A 150 16.80 -4.89 22.55
N PHE A 151 16.99 -6.20 22.75
CA PHE A 151 17.23 -6.79 24.07
C PHE A 151 18.68 -6.63 24.57
N GLN A 152 19.63 -6.18 23.74
CA GLN A 152 21.04 -5.99 24.13
C GLN A 152 21.45 -4.53 24.40
N HIS A 153 20.55 -3.55 24.29
CA HIS A 153 20.85 -2.16 24.67
C HIS A 153 20.19 -1.69 25.97
N ASN A 154 19.73 -2.62 26.80
CA ASN A 154 19.21 -2.34 28.16
C ASN A 154 19.83 -3.24 29.25
N PHE A 155 21.13 -3.56 29.12
CA PHE A 155 21.99 -3.99 30.23
C PHE A 155 23.36 -3.32 30.13
#